data_AF-A0A381UR10-F1
#
_entry.id   AF-A0A381UR10-F1
#
_cell.length_a   1.000
_cell.length_b   1.000
_cell.length_c   1.000
_cell.angle_alpha   90.00
_cell.angle_beta   90.00
_cell.angle_gamma   90.00
#
_symmetry.space_group_name_H-M   'P 1'
#
loop_
_entity.id
_entity.type
_entity.pdbx_description
1 polymer ?
#
loop_
_entity_poly.entity_id
_entity_poly.type
_entity_poly.pdbx_seq_one_letter_code
_entity_poly.pdbx_strand_id
1 'polypeptide(L)'
;PENLKEPYRSSRYKVGEDLYALLGISREDKEGRYKQLSKNFEFFGAPAAFFCFVDRQMGPPQWSDLGMFLQTFMLLAREEGLDTCPQEAWAMKPQSVSKFVEADEELMLFCGMAIGYKDEKAKINDLITEREPLDVWVKFIEK
;
A
#
# COMPACT_ATOMS: atom_id res chain seq x y z
N PRO A 1 2.82 -5.13 10.98
CA PRO A 1 3.08 -6.11 12.08
C PRO A 1 4.40 -5.83 12.83
N GLU A 2 4.42 -6.11 14.13
CA GLU A 2 5.63 -6.10 14.97
C GLU A 2 6.37 -7.44 14.86
N ASN A 3 7.67 -7.44 15.18
CA ASN A 3 8.50 -8.65 15.33
C ASN A 3 8.49 -9.60 14.10
N LEU A 4 8.57 -9.05 12.89
CA LEU A 4 8.70 -9.85 11.67
C LEU A 4 9.95 -10.73 11.72
N LYS A 5 9.80 -12.02 11.40
CA LYS A 5 10.90 -12.95 11.16
C LYS A 5 11.44 -12.83 9.73
N GLU A 6 12.60 -13.42 9.46
CA GLU A 6 13.09 -13.58 8.09
C GLU A 6 12.19 -14.54 7.28
N PRO A 7 12.01 -14.31 5.96
CA PRO A 7 12.58 -13.20 5.17
C PRO A 7 11.81 -11.87 5.30
N TYR A 8 10.58 -11.88 5.84
CA TYR A 8 9.66 -10.73 5.84
C TYR A 8 10.23 -9.44 6.41
N ARG A 9 11.10 -9.55 7.43
CA ARG A 9 11.79 -8.40 8.01
C ARG A 9 12.69 -7.73 6.98
N SER A 10 13.60 -8.47 6.37
CA SER A 10 14.55 -7.95 5.36
C SER A 10 13.82 -7.43 4.13
N SER A 11 12.82 -8.14 3.60
CA SER A 11 12.05 -7.69 2.44
C SER A 11 11.35 -6.36 2.71
N ARG A 12 10.79 -6.16 3.92
CA ARG A 12 10.17 -4.89 4.32
C ARG A 12 11.19 -3.75 4.37
N TYR A 13 12.37 -3.97 4.96
CA TYR A 13 13.39 -2.92 5.05
C TYR A 13 13.92 -2.55 3.67
N LYS A 14 14.21 -3.54 2.82
CA LYS A 14 14.75 -3.35 1.47
C LYS A 14 13.89 -2.39 0.64
N VAL A 15 12.57 -2.61 0.57
CA VAL A 15 11.64 -1.74 -0.17
C VAL A 15 11.71 -0.29 0.32
N GLY A 16 11.72 -0.10 1.65
CA GLY A 16 11.82 1.25 2.22
C GLY A 16 13.17 1.91 1.96
N GLU A 17 14.27 1.16 2.03
CA GLU A 17 15.61 1.65 1.73
C GLU A 17 15.76 2.05 0.26
N ASP A 18 15.32 1.20 -0.66
CA ASP A 18 15.39 1.48 -2.09
C ASP A 18 14.59 2.74 -2.44
N LEU A 19 13.38 2.88 -1.88
CA LEU A 19 12.54 4.06 -2.07
C LEU A 19 13.24 5.34 -1.61
N TYR A 20 13.77 5.36 -0.38
CA TYR A 20 14.42 6.55 0.15
C TYR A 20 15.77 6.84 -0.51
N ALA A 21 16.54 5.82 -0.86
CA ALA A 21 17.78 5.96 -1.62
C ALA A 21 17.52 6.55 -3.01
N LEU A 22 16.47 6.10 -3.69
CA LEU A 22 16.05 6.61 -4.99
C LEU A 22 15.72 8.12 -4.93
N LEU A 23 15.09 8.55 -3.83
CA LEU A 23 14.76 9.94 -3.56
C LEU A 23 15.93 10.78 -3.00
N GLY A 24 17.07 10.16 -2.69
CA GLY A 24 18.20 10.84 -2.05
C GLY A 24 17.95 11.25 -0.60
N ILE A 25 17.02 10.59 0.10
CA ILE A 25 16.65 10.87 1.48
C ILE A 25 17.39 9.90 2.40
N SER A 26 18.31 10.41 3.22
CA SER A 26 19.11 9.57 4.12
C SER A 26 18.28 8.98 5.28
N ARG A 27 18.85 8.05 6.04
CA ARG A 27 18.19 7.49 7.25
C ARG A 27 18.08 8.51 8.38
N GLU A 28 19.01 9.46 8.42
CA GLU A 28 19.14 10.52 9.40
C GLU A 28 18.24 11.71 9.08
N ASP A 29 17.85 11.88 7.82
CA ASP A 29 16.91 12.92 7.37
C ASP A 29 15.46 12.59 7.77
N LYS A 30 15.16 12.79 9.06
CA LYS A 30 13.83 12.57 9.63
C LYS A 30 12.77 13.47 9.00
N GLU A 31 13.13 14.71 8.66
CA GLU A 31 12.20 15.69 8.10
C GLU A 31 11.82 15.31 6.67
N GLY A 32 12.78 14.97 5.82
CA GLY A 32 12.54 14.50 4.45
C GLY A 32 11.71 13.22 4.43
N ARG A 33 12.00 12.27 5.33
CA ARG A 33 11.18 11.05 5.49
C ARG A 33 9.74 11.36 5.90
N TYR A 34 9.55 12.26 6.86
CA TYR A 34 8.22 12.66 7.29
C TYR A 34 7.44 13.36 6.16
N LYS A 35 8.08 14.28 5.43
CA LYS A 35 7.49 14.94 4.25
C LYS A 35 7.11 13.94 3.16
N GLN A 36 7.92 12.92 2.92
CA GLN A 36 7.59 11.90 1.94
C GLN A 36 6.45 10.99 2.42
N LEU A 37 6.43 10.63 3.70
CA LEU A 37 5.32 9.88 4.31
C LEU A 37 4.01 10.67 4.23
N SER A 38 4.03 11.97 4.52
CA SER A 38 2.81 12.79 4.57
C SER A 38 2.07 12.87 3.23
N LYS A 39 2.77 12.72 2.10
CA LYS A 39 2.15 12.63 0.77
C LYS A 39 1.13 11.50 0.63
N ASN A 40 1.18 10.48 1.50
CA ASN A 40 0.13 9.46 1.53
C ASN A 40 -1.25 10.09 1.78
N PHE A 41 -1.33 11.07 2.69
CA PHE A 41 -2.56 11.74 3.09
C PHE A 41 -3.05 12.78 2.07
N GLU A 42 -2.34 12.92 0.95
CA GLU A 42 -2.74 13.69 -0.23
C GLU A 42 -2.94 12.77 -1.44
N PHE A 43 -3.03 11.45 -1.22
CA PHE A 43 -3.07 10.43 -2.29
C PHE A 43 -1.96 10.59 -3.33
N PHE A 44 -0.79 11.09 -2.90
CA PHE A 44 0.35 11.44 -3.77
C PHE A 44 0.02 12.44 -4.89
N GLY A 45 -1.06 13.21 -4.76
CA GLY A 45 -1.54 14.14 -5.80
C GLY A 45 -2.41 13.47 -6.88
N ALA A 46 -2.87 12.23 -6.66
CA ALA A 46 -3.76 11.56 -7.58
C ALA A 46 -5.11 12.30 -7.74
N PRO A 47 -5.69 12.31 -8.95
CA PRO A 47 -6.96 13.00 -9.23
C PRO A 47 -8.19 12.29 -8.64
N ALA A 48 -8.08 11.01 -8.30
CA ALA A 48 -9.16 10.23 -7.72
C ALA A 48 -8.63 9.26 -6.66
N ALA A 49 -9.52 8.84 -5.76
CA ALA A 49 -9.23 7.83 -4.77
C ALA A 49 -10.52 7.20 -4.24
N PHE A 50 -10.38 6.04 -3.60
CA PHE A 50 -11.43 5.51 -2.74
C PHE A 50 -10.87 5.03 -1.40
N PHE A 51 -11.77 4.88 -0.42
CA PHE A 51 -11.53 4.20 0.84
C PHE A 51 -12.20 2.83 0.84
N CYS A 52 -11.48 1.80 1.25
CA CYS A 52 -11.97 0.44 1.36
C CYS A 52 -12.37 0.16 2.80
N PHE A 53 -13.67 -0.02 3.01
CA PHE A 53 -14.25 -0.38 4.30
C PHE A 53 -14.68 -1.85 4.32
N VAL A 54 -14.74 -2.41 5.52
CA VAL A 54 -15.28 -3.74 5.78
C VAL A 54 -16.10 -3.69 7.08
N ASP A 55 -17.17 -4.48 7.15
CA ASP A 55 -17.95 -4.62 8.37
C ASP A 55 -17.08 -5.22 9.50
N ARG A 56 -17.19 -4.65 10.70
CA ARG A 56 -16.46 -5.08 11.90
C ARG A 56 -16.73 -6.53 12.30
N GLN A 57 -17.86 -7.11 11.90
CA GLN A 57 -18.17 -8.51 12.17
C GLN A 57 -17.33 -9.48 11.33
N MET A 58 -16.65 -8.99 10.28
CA MET A 58 -15.90 -9.83 9.37
C MET A 58 -14.64 -10.40 10.01
N GLY A 59 -14.34 -11.66 9.67
CA GLY A 59 -13.25 -12.43 10.26
C GLY A 59 -11.98 -12.47 9.41
N PRO A 60 -10.98 -13.26 9.82
CA PRO A 60 -9.72 -13.43 9.10
C PRO A 60 -9.85 -13.74 7.59
N PRO A 61 -10.80 -14.56 7.11
CA PRO A 61 -10.94 -14.85 5.69
C PRO A 61 -11.29 -13.62 4.84
N GLN A 62 -12.11 -12.70 5.34
CA GLN A 62 -12.55 -11.53 4.57
C GLN A 62 -11.42 -10.55 4.27
N TRP A 63 -10.36 -10.55 5.05
CA TRP A 63 -9.15 -9.78 4.71
C TRP A 63 -8.52 -10.26 3.40
N SER A 64 -8.61 -11.58 3.13
CA SER A 64 -8.22 -12.15 1.84
C SER A 64 -9.15 -11.68 0.73
N ASP A 65 -10.47 -11.65 0.98
CA ASP A 65 -11.46 -11.18 0.01
C ASP A 65 -11.22 -9.70 -0.37
N LEU A 66 -10.92 -8.84 0.60
CA LEU A 66 -10.53 -7.44 0.36
C LEU A 66 -9.26 -7.35 -0.49
N GLY A 67 -8.24 -8.17 -0.18
CA GLY A 67 -7.02 -8.25 -0.97
C GLY A 67 -7.28 -8.65 -2.43
N MET A 68 -8.13 -9.65 -2.66
CA MET A 68 -8.53 -10.08 -4.01
C MET A 68 -9.28 -8.97 -4.75
N PHE A 69 -10.21 -8.28 -4.09
CA PHE A 69 -10.94 -7.16 -4.66
C PHE A 69 -9.99 -6.02 -5.08
N LEU A 70 -9.14 -5.55 -4.16
CA LEU A 70 -8.20 -4.46 -4.44
C LEU A 70 -7.24 -4.83 -5.56
N GLN A 71 -6.66 -6.03 -5.54
CA GLN A 71 -5.76 -6.48 -6.60
C GLN A 71 -6.46 -6.57 -7.96
N THR A 72 -7.70 -7.07 -7.99
CA THR A 72 -8.50 -7.13 -9.23
C THR A 72 -8.76 -5.74 -9.78
N PHE A 73 -9.15 -4.79 -8.92
CA PHE A 73 -9.33 -3.40 -9.30
C PHE A 73 -8.04 -2.80 -9.88
N MET A 74 -6.89 -3.00 -9.22
CA MET A 74 -5.61 -2.48 -9.71
C MET A 74 -5.24 -3.03 -11.09
N LEU A 75 -5.48 -4.33 -11.34
CA LEU A 75 -5.22 -4.94 -12.65
C LEU A 75 -6.15 -4.38 -13.74
N LEU A 76 -7.44 -4.19 -13.43
CA LEU A 76 -8.39 -3.58 -14.37
C LEU A 76 -8.07 -2.10 -14.63
N ALA A 77 -7.62 -1.36 -13.60
CA ALA A 77 -7.17 0.01 -13.78
C ALA A 77 -5.99 0.10 -14.76
N ARG A 78 -5.04 -0.84 -14.71
CA ARG A 78 -3.94 -0.93 -15.68
C ARG A 78 -4.43 -1.15 -17.10
N GLU A 79 -5.44 -2.01 -17.30
CA GLU A 79 -6.06 -2.25 -18.62
C GLU A 79 -6.66 -0.96 -19.20
N GLU A 80 -7.26 -0.12 -18.35
CA GLU A 80 -7.82 1.18 -18.71
C GLU A 80 -6.77 2.31 -18.77
N GLY A 81 -5.48 2.00 -18.67
CA GLY A 81 -4.39 2.98 -18.75
C GLY A 81 -4.21 3.84 -17.48
N LEU A 82 -4.80 3.44 -16.36
CA LEU A 82 -4.64 4.07 -15.06
C LEU A 82 -3.56 3.38 -14.23
N ASP A 83 -3.07 4.09 -13.22
CA ASP A 83 -2.16 3.63 -12.19
C ASP A 83 -2.80 3.77 -10.81
N THR A 84 -2.39 2.89 -9.91
CA THR A 84 -2.97 2.79 -8.57
C THR A 84 -1.89 2.62 -7.50
N CYS A 85 -2.15 3.16 -6.31
CA CYS A 85 -1.33 2.90 -5.13
C CYS A 85 -2.23 2.55 -3.94
N PRO A 86 -2.24 1.29 -3.45
CA PRO A 86 -2.95 0.91 -2.24
C PRO A 86 -2.21 1.44 -1.00
N GLN A 87 -2.94 2.02 -0.05
CA GLN A 87 -2.36 2.79 1.05
C GLN A 87 -2.98 2.45 2.40
N GLU A 88 -2.30 1.62 3.19
CA GLU A 88 -2.66 1.37 4.60
C GLU A 88 -2.39 2.57 5.51
N ALA A 89 -1.66 3.59 5.04
CA ALA A 89 -1.38 4.81 5.81
C ALA A 89 -2.67 5.49 6.34
N TRP A 90 -3.76 5.40 5.58
CA TRP A 90 -5.07 5.94 5.98
C TRP A 90 -5.68 5.23 7.20
N ALA A 91 -5.35 3.95 7.40
CA ALA A 91 -5.78 3.20 8.58
C ALA A 91 -5.13 3.68 9.89
N MET A 92 -4.13 4.57 9.81
CA MET A 92 -3.59 5.28 10.99
C MET A 92 -4.48 6.42 11.47
N LYS A 93 -5.44 6.86 10.65
CA LYS A 93 -6.40 7.94 10.95
C LYS A 93 -7.85 7.51 10.64
N PRO A 94 -8.30 6.33 11.10
CA PRO A 94 -9.57 5.76 10.67
C PRO A 94 -10.75 6.63 11.11
N GLN A 95 -10.69 7.21 12.31
CA GLN A 95 -11.74 8.12 12.81
C GLN A 95 -11.88 9.39 11.96
N SER A 96 -10.78 9.97 11.50
CA SER A 96 -10.80 11.16 10.65
C SER A 96 -11.42 10.85 9.29
N VAL A 97 -11.05 9.71 8.70
CA VAL A 97 -11.61 9.25 7.43
C VAL A 97 -13.09 8.93 7.57
N SER A 98 -13.48 8.10 8.55
CA SER A 98 -14.88 7.74 8.81
C SER A 98 -15.77 8.97 9.02
N LYS A 99 -15.29 9.96 9.78
CA LYS A 99 -16.04 11.22 9.96
C LYS A 99 -16.17 12.01 8.66
N PHE A 100 -15.12 12.05 7.84
CA PHE A 100 -15.13 12.79 6.58
C PHE A 100 -16.08 12.18 5.55
N VAL A 101 -16.11 10.84 5.44
CA VAL A 101 -16.99 10.14 4.50
C VAL A 101 -18.36 9.77 5.07
N GLU A 102 -18.65 10.18 6.32
CA GLU A 102 -19.88 9.84 7.03
C GLU A 102 -20.14 8.31 7.07
N ALA A 103 -19.10 7.52 7.31
CA ALA A 103 -19.19 6.07 7.38
C ALA A 103 -19.93 5.60 8.63
N ASP A 104 -20.76 4.57 8.46
CA ASP A 104 -21.46 3.88 9.55
C ASP A 104 -20.49 3.33 10.61
N GLU A 105 -20.94 3.27 11.87
CA GLU A 105 -20.11 2.84 13.00
C GLU A 105 -19.69 1.37 12.90
N GLU A 106 -20.50 0.55 12.23
CA GLU A 106 -20.27 -0.86 11.95
C GLU A 106 -19.13 -1.10 10.95
N LEU A 107 -18.71 -0.06 10.22
CA LEU A 107 -17.64 -0.15 9.24
C LEU A 107 -16.28 0.16 9.85
N MET A 108 -15.28 -0.60 9.41
CA MET A 108 -13.87 -0.44 9.72
C MET A 108 -13.11 -0.10 8.45
N LEU A 109 -12.31 0.97 8.50
CA LEU A 109 -11.42 1.32 7.40
C LEU A 109 -10.27 0.31 7.31
N PHE A 110 -10.12 -0.33 6.15
CA PHE A 110 -8.96 -1.15 5.85
C PHE A 110 -7.82 -0.32 5.24
N CYS A 111 -8.07 0.36 4.11
CA CYS A 111 -7.06 1.16 3.43
C CYS A 111 -7.70 2.26 2.55
N GLY A 112 -6.86 3.15 2.02
CA GLY A 112 -7.21 3.97 0.85
C GLY A 112 -6.55 3.45 -0.42
N MET A 113 -6.95 3.97 -1.58
CA MET A 113 -6.29 3.73 -2.86
C MET A 113 -6.24 5.00 -3.69
N ALA A 114 -5.05 5.46 -4.04
CA ALA A 114 -4.84 6.52 -5.02
C ALA A 114 -5.05 5.97 -6.43
N ILE A 115 -5.69 6.74 -7.31
CA ILE A 115 -6.02 6.37 -8.69
C ILE A 115 -5.73 7.55 -9.61
N GLY A 116 -4.94 7.33 -10.66
CA GLY A 116 -4.60 8.41 -11.60
C GLY A 116 -3.75 7.95 -12.75
N TYR A 117 -3.01 8.89 -13.33
CA TYR A 117 -1.99 8.61 -14.33
C TYR A 117 -0.63 8.83 -13.70
N LYS A 118 0.27 7.84 -13.81
CA LYS A 118 1.65 7.96 -13.32
C LYS A 118 2.36 9.14 -14.00
N ASP A 119 3.02 9.97 -13.19
CA ASP A 119 4.00 10.91 -13.70
C ASP A 119 5.28 10.16 -14.09
N GLU A 120 5.51 10.00 -15.40
CA GLU A 120 6.69 9.33 -15.96
C GLU A 120 8.01 10.08 -15.69
N LYS A 121 7.96 11.33 -15.24
CA LYS A 121 9.15 12.12 -14.88
C LYS A 121 9.47 12.06 -13.40
N ALA A 122 8.54 11.58 -12.58
CA ALA A 122 8.74 11.48 -11.14
C ALA A 122 9.63 10.27 -10.82
N LYS A 123 10.89 10.54 -10.44
CA LYS A 123 11.91 9.53 -10.12
C LYS A 123 11.45 8.43 -9.16
N ILE A 124 10.54 8.74 -8.24
CA ILE A 124 9.98 7.76 -7.29
C ILE A 124 9.30 6.58 -7.99
N ASN A 125 8.76 6.80 -9.18
CA ASN A 125 8.04 5.80 -9.96
C ASN A 125 8.97 4.90 -10.79
N ASP A 126 10.28 5.12 -10.72
CA ASP A 126 11.30 4.23 -11.30
C ASP A 126 11.65 3.06 -10.37
N LEU A 127 11.11 3.06 -9.14
CA LEU A 127 11.36 2.00 -8.18
C LEU A 127 10.76 0.67 -8.67
N ILE A 128 11.62 -0.27 -9.04
CA ILE A 128 11.26 -1.67 -9.22
C ILE A 128 11.60 -2.43 -7.95
N THR A 129 10.58 -2.96 -7.28
CA THR A 129 10.76 -3.75 -6.05
C THR A 129 11.12 -5.19 -6.38
N GLU A 130 12.06 -5.75 -5.64
CA GLU A 130 12.43 -7.17 -5.75
C GLU A 130 11.25 -8.08 -5.32
N ARG A 131 11.27 -9.33 -5.80
CA ARG A 131 10.37 -10.39 -5.35
C ARG A 131 11.20 -11.57 -4.87
N GLU A 132 10.73 -12.22 -3.81
CA GLU A 132 11.38 -13.40 -3.27
C GLU A 132 11.45 -14.51 -4.33
N PRO A 133 12.60 -15.19 -4.47
CA PRO A 133 12.75 -16.37 -5.32
C PRO A 133 11.71 -17.46 -4.99
N LEU A 134 11.35 -18.29 -5.99
CA LEU A 134 10.31 -19.31 -5.85
C LEU A 134 10.59 -20.31 -4.73
N ASP A 135 11.85 -20.72 -4.55
CA ASP A 135 12.28 -21.68 -3.54
C ASP A 135 12.16 -21.16 -2.09
N VAL A 136 11.94 -19.85 -1.91
CA VAL A 136 11.69 -19.25 -0.59
C VAL A 136 10.27 -19.51 -0.09
N TRP A 137 9.28 -19.56 -0.99
CA TRP A 137 7.86 -19.61 -0.61
C TRP A 137 7.07 -20.75 -1.27
N VAL A 138 7.62 -21.43 -2.28
CA VAL A 138 7.03 -22.61 -2.92
C VAL A 138 7.76 -23.87 -2.48
N LYS A 139 6.99 -24.88 -2.05
CA LYS A 139 7.47 -26.24 -1.88
C LYS A 139 6.84 -27.15 -2.93
N PHE A 140 7.64 -27.61 -3.89
CA PHE A 140 7.21 -28.63 -4.84
C PHE A 140 7.19 -30.00 -4.17
N ILE A 141 6.10 -30.76 -4.39
CA ILE A 141 5.95 -32.14 -3.88
C ILE A 141 5.81 -33.03 -5.11
N GLU A 142 6.82 -33.86 -5.36
CA GLU A 142 6.74 -34.91 -6.38
C GLU A 142 5.95 -36.09 -5.83
N LYS A 143 5.12 -36.71 -6.68
CA LYS A 143 4.33 -37.89 -6.36
C LYS A 143 5.01 -39.16 -6.84
#